data_AF-A0A268HBE8-F1
#
_entry.id   AF-A0A268HBE8-F1
#
_cell.length_a   1.000
_cell.length_b   1.000
_cell.length_c   1.000
_cell.angle_alpha   90.00
_cell.angle_beta   90.00
_cell.angle_gamma   90.00
#
_symmetry.space_group_name_H-M   'P 1'
#
loop_
_entity.id
_entity.type
_entity.pdbx_description
1 polymer ?
#
loop_
_entity_poly.entity_id
_entity_poly.type
_entity_poly.pdbx_seq_one_letter_code
_entity_poly.pdbx_strand_id
1 'polypeptide(L)'
;MRYIVGICLFLFLLVGCQEEEAPKPDEKPPTSSVISYTIDQSGLHITMNNGQDWMEVPVEVDELFSGEYQGSKTELIDKSYVLSQDRLAFIVGGFKQTAILSSTNQGKTWETAELPGAIEGIRLRIIGFTSEQDGFVILSGGRTMSAEGNQVYQTTDGGKTWNLVGSAPSERIVQSGTFVSMDLGFMSFGSTGPTEYYRTTDGGSNWDKLEVVLPGIYKDVFTVMESAEFDGDEIVMQMGQGTNGDYYGGNVKARLVSDDNGESFEMTGLIDPDDVMTDEEKENWRENDSYY
;
A
#
# COMPACT_ATOMS: atom_id res chain seq x y z
N MET A 1 22.24 -79.73 43.36
CA MET A 1 22.72 -79.33 44.70
C MET A 1 23.91 -78.39 44.48
N ARG A 2 23.80 -77.12 44.93
CA ARG A 2 24.83 -76.06 45.15
C ARG A 2 26.16 -76.16 44.36
N TYR A 3 26.65 -75.15 43.63
CA TYR A 3 27.04 -73.81 44.08
C TYR A 3 27.25 -72.84 42.90
N ILE A 4 27.07 -71.56 43.21
CA ILE A 4 27.32 -70.35 42.43
C ILE A 4 28.82 -69.99 42.51
N VAL A 5 29.47 -69.69 41.37
CA VAL A 5 30.60 -68.74 41.24
C VAL A 5 30.61 -68.20 39.80
N GLY A 6 30.58 -66.88 39.63
CA GLY A 6 30.70 -66.20 38.33
C GLY A 6 30.67 -64.69 38.52
N ILE A 7 31.77 -64.12 39.03
CA ILE A 7 32.71 -63.24 38.30
C ILE A 7 32.12 -61.84 38.02
N CYS A 8 32.62 -60.86 38.78
CA CYS A 8 32.45 -59.43 38.54
C CYS A 8 33.03 -59.04 37.18
N LEU A 9 32.23 -58.37 36.35
CA LEU A 9 32.73 -57.61 35.20
C LEU A 9 32.42 -56.13 35.43
N PHE A 10 33.47 -55.31 35.33
CA PHE A 10 33.47 -53.87 35.54
C PHE A 10 32.59 -53.14 34.50
N LEU A 11 31.78 -52.21 35.01
CA LEU A 11 30.97 -51.25 34.27
C LEU A 11 31.88 -50.20 33.61
N PHE A 12 31.85 -50.07 32.28
CA PHE A 12 32.33 -48.88 31.57
C PHE A 12 31.11 -48.13 31.01
N LEU A 13 30.79 -46.99 31.63
CA LEU A 13 29.83 -46.01 31.12
C LEU A 13 30.48 -45.25 29.96
N LEU A 14 30.04 -45.54 28.73
CA LEU A 14 30.25 -44.66 27.59
C LEU A 14 29.15 -43.58 27.65
N VAL A 15 29.50 -42.42 28.20
CA VAL A 15 28.72 -41.20 28.02
C VAL A 15 29.05 -40.69 26.62
N GLY A 16 28.11 -40.82 25.69
CA GLY A 16 28.16 -40.07 24.44
C GLY A 16 27.84 -38.61 24.74
N CYS A 17 28.75 -37.69 24.42
CA CYS A 17 28.41 -36.28 24.31
C CYS A 17 27.38 -36.12 23.19
N GLN A 18 26.14 -35.76 23.55
CA GLN A 18 25.27 -35.08 22.60
C GLN A 18 25.71 -33.62 22.57
N GLU A 19 26.15 -33.16 21.40
CA GLU A 19 26.21 -31.73 21.10
C GLU A 19 24.78 -31.18 21.17
N GLU A 20 24.53 -30.33 22.15
CA GLU A 20 23.30 -29.56 22.26
C GLU A 20 23.40 -28.45 21.19
N GLU A 21 22.70 -28.63 20.06
CA GLU A 21 22.59 -27.58 19.04
C GLU A 21 22.03 -26.32 19.69
N ALA A 22 22.76 -25.21 19.57
CA ALA A 22 22.29 -23.90 20.01
C ALA A 22 20.93 -23.58 19.36
N PRO A 23 19.99 -22.95 20.07
CA PRO A 23 18.73 -22.54 19.48
C PRO A 23 19.03 -21.62 18.28
N LYS A 24 18.47 -21.96 17.12
CA LYS A 24 18.53 -21.08 15.95
C LYS A 24 17.96 -19.71 16.36
N PRO A 25 18.53 -18.58 15.87
CA PRO A 25 17.94 -17.28 16.10
C PRO A 25 16.46 -17.37 15.71
N ASP A 26 15.58 -16.84 16.56
CA ASP A 26 14.14 -16.79 16.29
C ASP A 26 13.92 -16.21 14.89
N GLU A 27 13.71 -17.08 13.90
CA GLU A 27 13.17 -16.68 12.61
C GLU A 27 11.79 -16.14 12.95
N LYS A 28 11.67 -14.80 12.94
CA LYS A 28 10.39 -14.09 12.95
C LYS A 28 9.48 -14.88 12.00
N PRO A 29 8.34 -15.42 12.47
CA PRO A 29 7.50 -16.26 11.62
C PRO A 29 7.21 -15.47 10.35
N PRO A 30 7.29 -16.08 9.14
CA PRO A 30 6.90 -15.38 7.94
C PRO A 30 5.48 -14.89 8.21
N THR A 31 5.29 -13.57 8.16
CA THR A 31 3.97 -12.95 8.18
C THR A 31 3.29 -13.36 6.88
N SER A 32 2.84 -14.61 6.82
CA SER A 32 2.04 -15.12 5.72
C SER A 32 0.73 -14.34 5.83
N SER A 33 0.59 -13.31 5.00
CA SER A 33 -0.70 -12.69 4.79
C SER A 33 -1.68 -13.81 4.46
N VAL A 34 -2.73 -13.95 5.26
CA VAL A 34 -3.77 -14.97 5.07
C VAL A 34 -4.36 -14.88 3.65
N ILE A 35 -4.31 -13.67 3.08
CA ILE A 35 -4.71 -13.34 1.73
C ILE A 35 -3.46 -13.16 0.86
N SER A 36 -3.42 -13.82 -0.29
CA SER A 36 -2.34 -13.70 -1.27
C SER A 36 -2.87 -13.96 -2.68
N TYR A 37 -2.08 -13.69 -3.71
CA TYR A 37 -2.46 -13.88 -5.10
C TYR A 37 -1.30 -14.42 -5.94
N THR A 38 -1.64 -14.99 -7.10
CA THR A 38 -0.68 -15.35 -8.16
C THR A 38 -1.24 -14.93 -9.51
N ILE A 39 -0.35 -14.57 -10.44
CA ILE A 39 -0.69 -14.31 -11.84
C ILE A 39 0.14 -15.27 -12.69
N ASP A 40 -0.53 -16.05 -13.51
CA ASP A 40 0.12 -16.93 -14.49
C ASP A 40 -0.69 -17.02 -15.79
N GLN A 41 -0.35 -17.97 -16.66
CA GLN A 41 -1.00 -18.16 -17.95
C GLN A 41 -2.49 -18.55 -17.86
N SER A 42 -2.92 -19.04 -16.70
CA SER A 42 -4.31 -19.42 -16.42
C SER A 42 -5.14 -18.30 -15.80
N GLY A 43 -4.53 -17.17 -15.41
CA GLY A 43 -5.25 -16.01 -14.89
C GLY A 43 -4.73 -15.51 -13.55
N LEU A 44 -5.48 -14.55 -12.98
CA LEU A 44 -5.29 -14.08 -11.61
C LEU A 44 -6.00 -15.02 -10.65
N HIS A 45 -5.26 -15.57 -9.69
CA HIS A 45 -5.79 -16.43 -8.64
C HIS A 45 -5.55 -15.81 -7.26
N ILE A 46 -6.52 -15.95 -6.37
CA ILE A 46 -6.45 -15.43 -5.00
C ILE A 46 -6.66 -16.57 -4.02
N THR A 47 -5.88 -16.56 -2.95
CA THR A 47 -6.13 -17.38 -1.77
C THR A 47 -6.52 -16.48 -0.61
N MET A 48 -7.47 -16.93 0.21
CA MET A 48 -7.93 -16.24 1.42
C MET A 48 -7.60 -17.03 2.69
N ASN A 49 -6.84 -18.12 2.57
CA ASN A 49 -6.55 -19.07 3.64
C ASN A 49 -5.12 -19.63 3.51
N ASN A 50 -4.15 -18.75 3.28
CA ASN A 50 -2.73 -19.08 3.24
C ASN A 50 -2.38 -20.18 2.21
N GLY A 51 -2.96 -20.09 1.02
CA GLY A 51 -2.67 -20.99 -0.11
C GLY A 51 -3.35 -22.35 -0.04
N GLN A 52 -4.23 -22.59 0.94
CA GLN A 52 -4.97 -23.86 1.04
C GLN A 52 -5.97 -24.02 -0.11
N ASP A 53 -6.74 -22.96 -0.39
CA ASP A 53 -7.68 -22.90 -1.50
C ASP A 53 -7.40 -21.67 -2.37
N TRP A 54 -7.68 -21.81 -3.67
CA TRP A 54 -7.47 -20.78 -4.67
C TRP A 54 -8.76 -20.56 -5.47
N MET A 55 -9.10 -19.30 -5.70
CA MET A 55 -10.19 -18.89 -6.57
C MET A 55 -9.62 -18.12 -7.77
N GLU A 56 -10.12 -18.42 -8.96
CA GLU A 56 -9.84 -17.64 -10.15
C GLU A 56 -10.69 -16.35 -10.13
N VAL A 57 -10.06 -15.21 -10.38
CA VAL A 57 -10.75 -13.94 -10.60
C VAL A 57 -11.22 -13.91 -12.05
N PRO A 58 -12.51 -13.66 -12.33
CA PRO A 58 -13.06 -13.72 -13.69
C PRO A 58 -12.69 -12.47 -14.50
N VAL A 59 -11.40 -12.29 -14.77
CA VAL A 59 -10.83 -11.17 -15.49
C VAL A 59 -9.71 -11.64 -16.40
N GLU A 60 -9.68 -11.12 -17.62
CA GLU A 60 -8.52 -11.30 -18.49
C GLU A 60 -7.34 -10.52 -17.91
N VAL A 61 -6.19 -11.17 -17.78
CA VAL A 61 -5.01 -10.58 -17.12
C VAL A 61 -4.61 -9.23 -17.74
N ASP A 62 -4.70 -9.11 -19.06
CA ASP A 62 -4.38 -7.86 -19.77
C ASP A 62 -5.27 -6.66 -19.38
N GLU A 63 -6.49 -6.91 -18.89
CA GLU A 63 -7.39 -5.85 -18.42
C GLU A 63 -6.92 -5.25 -17.09
N LEU A 64 -6.18 -5.99 -16.26
CA LEU A 64 -5.60 -5.49 -15.01
C LEU A 64 -4.44 -4.49 -15.25
N PHE A 65 -3.86 -4.55 -16.45
CA PHE A 65 -2.65 -3.80 -16.82
C PHE A 65 -2.89 -2.79 -17.95
N SER A 66 -4.13 -2.64 -18.40
CA SER A 66 -4.46 -1.79 -19.54
C SER A 66 -4.31 -0.30 -19.22
N GLY A 67 -3.66 0.46 -20.10
CA GLY A 67 -3.37 1.89 -19.94
C GLY A 67 -1.97 2.25 -20.39
N GLU A 68 -1.58 3.51 -20.15
CA GLU A 68 -0.23 4.01 -20.46
C GLU A 68 0.83 3.31 -19.61
N TYR A 69 0.56 3.12 -18.31
CA TYR A 69 1.41 2.34 -17.42
C TYR A 69 0.84 0.94 -17.23
N GLN A 70 1.66 -0.08 -17.48
CA GLN A 70 1.24 -1.49 -17.53
C GLN A 70 1.86 -2.36 -16.44
N GLY A 71 2.62 -1.77 -15.50
CA GLY A 71 3.34 -2.52 -14.48
C GLY A 71 4.32 -3.55 -15.05
N SER A 72 4.62 -4.58 -14.25
CA SER A 72 5.45 -5.74 -14.65
C SER A 72 4.67 -6.80 -15.42
N LYS A 73 3.34 -6.80 -15.31
CA LYS A 73 2.41 -7.86 -15.74
C LYS A 73 2.59 -9.21 -15.06
N THR A 74 3.47 -9.28 -14.06
CA THR A 74 3.69 -10.47 -13.22
C THR A 74 3.16 -10.28 -11.81
N GLU A 75 2.96 -9.03 -11.40
CA GLU A 75 2.40 -8.62 -10.13
C GLU A 75 1.33 -7.57 -10.39
N LEU A 76 0.29 -7.53 -9.54
CA LEU A 76 -0.74 -6.49 -9.64
C LEU A 76 -0.11 -5.10 -9.47
N ILE A 77 -0.60 -4.13 -10.22
CA ILE A 77 -0.16 -2.74 -10.07
C ILE A 77 -0.50 -2.28 -8.65
N ASP A 78 0.49 -1.70 -7.96
CA ASP A 78 0.30 -1.22 -6.60
C ASP A 78 -0.91 -0.29 -6.49
N LYS A 79 -1.69 -0.46 -5.42
CA LYS A 79 -2.96 0.26 -5.13
C LYS A 79 -4.07 0.15 -6.19
N SER A 80 -3.90 -0.64 -7.26
CA SER A 80 -4.95 -0.85 -8.25
C SER A 80 -6.03 -1.84 -7.81
N TYR A 81 -5.96 -2.31 -6.56
CA TYR A 81 -6.80 -3.37 -6.04
C TYR A 81 -6.98 -3.28 -4.52
N VAL A 82 -8.01 -3.94 -4.01
CA VAL A 82 -8.26 -4.16 -2.58
C VAL A 82 -8.40 -5.66 -2.35
N LEU A 83 -7.59 -6.22 -1.45
CA LEU A 83 -7.72 -7.60 -0.97
C LEU A 83 -8.01 -7.59 0.54
N SER A 84 -9.25 -7.93 0.90
CA SER A 84 -9.64 -8.18 2.29
C SER A 84 -10.62 -9.36 2.35
N GLN A 85 -10.86 -9.87 3.56
CA GLN A 85 -11.80 -11.00 3.75
C GLN A 85 -13.22 -10.66 3.27
N ASP A 86 -13.60 -9.39 3.40
CA ASP A 86 -14.95 -8.93 3.10
C ASP A 86 -15.07 -8.26 1.72
N ARG A 87 -13.93 -7.95 1.07
CA ARG A 87 -13.91 -7.26 -0.21
C ARG A 87 -12.70 -7.63 -1.07
N LEU A 88 -13.00 -8.02 -2.30
CA LEU A 88 -12.08 -8.05 -3.42
C LEU A 88 -12.50 -6.96 -4.40
N ALA A 89 -11.58 -6.10 -4.83
CA ALA A 89 -11.86 -5.10 -5.87
C ALA A 89 -10.63 -4.85 -6.74
N PHE A 90 -10.84 -4.68 -8.05
CA PHE A 90 -9.79 -4.45 -9.05
C PHE A 90 -10.22 -3.36 -10.00
N ILE A 91 -9.33 -2.39 -10.26
CA ILE A 91 -9.49 -1.49 -11.40
C ILE A 91 -9.11 -2.27 -12.66
N VAL A 92 -10.04 -2.39 -13.60
CA VAL A 92 -9.86 -3.11 -14.87
C VAL A 92 -10.09 -2.17 -16.06
N GLY A 93 -9.40 -2.43 -17.17
CA GLY A 93 -9.43 -1.60 -18.38
C GLY A 93 -8.47 -0.41 -18.32
N GLY A 94 -8.73 0.65 -19.10
CA GLY A 94 -7.89 1.86 -19.14
C GLY A 94 -7.57 2.45 -20.51
N PHE A 95 -8.04 1.85 -21.61
CA PHE A 95 -7.90 2.43 -22.97
C PHE A 95 -9.23 2.85 -23.60
N LYS A 96 -10.26 2.02 -23.51
CA LYS A 96 -11.60 2.32 -24.08
C LYS A 96 -12.67 2.43 -23.01
N GLN A 97 -12.51 1.65 -21.95
CA GLN A 97 -13.44 1.55 -20.84
C GLN A 97 -12.62 1.24 -19.59
N THR A 98 -13.08 1.73 -18.45
CA THR A 98 -12.51 1.43 -17.14
C THR A 98 -13.64 1.13 -16.18
N ALA A 99 -13.48 0.05 -15.44
CA ALA A 99 -14.47 -0.43 -14.50
C ALA A 99 -13.81 -0.95 -13.23
N ILE A 100 -14.63 -1.17 -12.21
CA ILE A 100 -14.25 -1.88 -10.99
C ILE A 100 -14.89 -3.26 -11.05
N LEU A 101 -14.06 -4.31 -11.08
CA LEU A 101 -14.49 -5.68 -10.85
C LEU A 101 -14.41 -5.95 -9.35
N SER A 102 -15.50 -6.38 -8.72
CA SER A 102 -15.51 -6.59 -7.27
C SER A 102 -16.34 -7.79 -6.80
N SER A 103 -16.02 -8.24 -5.60
CA SER A 103 -16.75 -9.26 -4.86
C SER A 103 -16.78 -8.92 -3.38
N THR A 104 -17.95 -9.05 -2.75
CA THR A 104 -18.16 -8.84 -1.31
C THR A 104 -18.51 -10.13 -0.57
N ASN A 105 -18.35 -11.28 -1.23
CA ASN A 105 -18.69 -12.59 -0.67
C ASN A 105 -17.58 -13.63 -0.90
N GLN A 106 -16.32 -13.19 -0.75
CA GLN A 106 -15.12 -14.01 -0.89
C GLN A 106 -15.01 -14.67 -2.27
N GLY A 107 -15.31 -13.92 -3.33
CA GLY A 107 -15.18 -14.35 -4.72
C GLY A 107 -16.24 -15.34 -5.21
N LYS A 108 -17.31 -15.60 -4.44
CA LYS A 108 -18.40 -16.48 -4.87
C LYS A 108 -19.21 -15.88 -6.02
N THR A 109 -19.42 -14.57 -6.01
CA THR A 109 -20.03 -13.82 -7.12
C THR A 109 -19.25 -12.53 -7.35
N TRP A 110 -19.32 -12.06 -8.59
CA TRP A 110 -18.58 -10.89 -9.05
C TRP A 110 -19.52 -9.90 -9.74
N GLU A 111 -19.30 -8.61 -9.50
CA GLU A 111 -20.01 -7.50 -10.11
C GLU A 111 -19.01 -6.55 -10.77
N THR A 112 -19.37 -6.00 -11.92
CA THR A 112 -18.58 -5.00 -12.64
C THR A 112 -19.32 -3.68 -12.64
N ALA A 113 -18.69 -2.63 -12.11
CA ALA A 113 -19.23 -1.28 -12.06
C ALA A 113 -18.37 -0.35 -12.91
N GLU A 114 -18.98 0.29 -13.90
CA GLU A 114 -18.30 1.19 -14.83
C GLU A 114 -17.88 2.50 -14.15
N LEU A 115 -16.74 3.06 -14.57
CA LEU A 115 -16.31 4.42 -14.26
C LEU A 115 -16.67 5.33 -15.44
N PRO A 116 -17.83 6.02 -15.42
CA PRO A 116 -18.31 6.78 -16.56
C PRO A 116 -17.41 7.97 -16.86
N GLY A 117 -16.91 8.05 -18.09
CA GLY A 117 -16.02 9.15 -18.50
C GLY A 117 -14.60 9.04 -17.96
N ALA A 118 -14.17 7.83 -17.57
CA ALA A 118 -12.80 7.55 -17.17
C ALA A 118 -11.79 8.07 -18.20
N ILE A 119 -10.74 8.72 -17.70
CA ILE A 119 -9.64 9.19 -18.51
C ILE A 119 -9.01 8.02 -19.28
N GLU A 120 -8.83 8.20 -20.59
CA GLU A 120 -8.16 7.22 -21.44
C GLU A 120 -6.65 7.23 -21.18
N GLY A 121 -5.99 6.09 -21.36
CA GLY A 121 -4.54 6.01 -21.19
C GLY A 121 -4.13 6.14 -19.72
N ILE A 122 -4.74 5.35 -18.84
CA ILE A 122 -4.50 5.43 -17.40
C ILE A 122 -3.02 5.16 -17.09
N ARG A 123 -2.38 6.10 -16.39
CA ARG A 123 -1.02 5.97 -15.85
C ARG A 123 -1.04 5.61 -14.38
N LEU A 124 -1.73 6.39 -13.54
CA LEU A 124 -1.91 6.09 -12.12
C LEU A 124 -3.35 5.66 -11.86
N ARG A 125 -3.51 4.67 -10.99
CA ARG A 125 -4.81 4.12 -10.60
C ARG A 125 -4.73 3.69 -9.15
N ILE A 126 -5.60 4.24 -8.32
CA ILE A 126 -5.69 3.94 -6.89
C ILE A 126 -7.15 3.66 -6.59
N ILE A 127 -7.44 2.58 -5.87
CA ILE A 127 -8.76 2.29 -5.30
C ILE A 127 -8.62 2.11 -3.79
N GLY A 128 -9.59 2.62 -3.04
CA GLY A 128 -9.66 2.43 -1.60
C GLY A 128 -11.08 2.54 -1.09
N PHE A 129 -11.29 2.07 0.14
CA PHE A 129 -12.57 2.14 0.85
C PHE A 129 -12.33 2.68 2.26
N THR A 130 -13.10 3.70 2.65
CA THR A 130 -13.05 4.33 3.98
C THR A 130 -14.13 3.73 4.90
N SER A 131 -15.10 3.02 4.34
CA SER A 131 -16.08 2.21 5.06
C SER A 131 -16.55 1.02 4.21
N GLU A 132 -17.49 0.21 4.69
CA GLU A 132 -18.13 -0.83 3.86
C GLU A 132 -18.90 -0.24 2.67
N GLN A 133 -19.35 1.01 2.78
CA GLN A 133 -20.18 1.68 1.79
C GLN A 133 -19.41 2.70 0.97
N ASP A 134 -18.43 3.34 1.59
CA ASP A 134 -17.76 4.52 1.06
C ASP A 134 -16.41 4.14 0.49
N GLY A 135 -16.17 4.53 -0.76
CA GLY A 135 -14.93 4.25 -1.46
C GLY A 135 -14.59 5.31 -2.48
N PHE A 136 -13.32 5.30 -2.87
CA PHE A 136 -12.76 6.26 -3.81
C PHE A 136 -11.92 5.56 -4.87
N VAL A 137 -11.86 6.17 -6.05
CA VAL A 137 -10.89 5.83 -7.10
C VAL A 137 -10.22 7.11 -7.57
N ILE A 138 -8.90 7.09 -7.68
CA ILE A 138 -8.11 8.17 -8.25
C ILE A 138 -7.44 7.64 -9.52
N LEU A 139 -7.69 8.31 -10.64
CA LEU A 139 -7.09 8.01 -11.94
C LEU A 139 -6.24 9.19 -12.40
N SER A 140 -5.13 8.91 -13.08
CA SER A 140 -4.39 9.88 -13.89
C SER A 140 -4.12 9.33 -15.28
N GLY A 141 -3.95 10.19 -16.28
CA GLY A 141 -3.69 9.79 -17.66
C GLY A 141 -3.61 10.97 -18.62
N GLY A 142 -3.51 10.67 -19.92
CA GLY A 142 -3.43 11.70 -20.97
C GLY A 142 -2.16 12.54 -20.88
N ARG A 143 -1.03 11.89 -20.55
CA ARG A 143 0.20 12.60 -20.21
C ARG A 143 0.77 13.33 -21.43
N THR A 144 1.03 14.63 -21.27
CA THR A 144 1.74 15.45 -22.25
C THR A 144 2.88 16.19 -21.56
N MET A 145 4.12 15.85 -21.93
CA MET A 145 5.33 16.38 -21.27
C MET A 145 5.34 16.08 -19.76
N SER A 146 5.37 17.12 -18.92
CA SER A 146 5.33 17.01 -17.44
C SER A 146 3.93 17.27 -16.86
N ALA A 147 2.91 17.22 -17.72
CA ALA A 147 1.52 17.42 -17.32
C ALA A 147 0.66 16.19 -17.60
N GLU A 148 -0.38 15.98 -16.80
CA GLU A 148 -1.40 14.95 -17.02
C GLU A 148 -2.74 15.35 -16.40
N GLY A 149 -3.82 14.71 -16.86
CA GLY A 149 -5.13 14.84 -16.24
C GLY A 149 -5.26 13.93 -15.02
N ASN A 150 -6.13 14.31 -14.09
CA ASN A 150 -6.52 13.49 -12.94
C ASN A 150 -8.04 13.48 -12.77
N GLN A 151 -8.57 12.42 -12.18
CA GLN A 151 -10.00 12.25 -11.88
C GLN A 151 -10.17 11.55 -10.54
N VAL A 152 -11.15 12.00 -9.75
CA VAL A 152 -11.58 11.37 -8.50
C VAL A 152 -13.01 10.87 -8.65
N TYR A 153 -13.21 9.59 -8.42
CA TYR A 153 -14.52 8.95 -8.35
C TYR A 153 -14.82 8.53 -6.93
N GLN A 154 -16.11 8.47 -6.63
CA GLN A 154 -16.60 8.03 -5.34
C GLN A 154 -17.80 7.10 -5.44
N THR A 155 -17.94 6.25 -4.43
CA THR A 155 -19.09 5.38 -4.20
C THR A 155 -19.58 5.52 -2.76
N THR A 156 -20.89 5.37 -2.56
CA THR A 156 -21.56 5.32 -1.24
C THR A 156 -22.44 4.06 -1.10
N ASP A 157 -22.37 3.15 -2.08
CA ASP A 157 -23.17 1.93 -2.16
C ASP A 157 -22.32 0.66 -2.13
N GLY A 158 -21.08 0.78 -1.64
CA GLY A 158 -20.12 -0.31 -1.53
C GLY A 158 -19.49 -0.68 -2.86
N GLY A 159 -19.40 0.26 -3.81
CA GLY A 159 -18.73 0.06 -5.10
C GLY A 159 -19.63 -0.49 -6.20
N LYS A 160 -20.96 -0.52 -6.01
CA LYS A 160 -21.92 -0.96 -7.03
C LYS A 160 -22.12 0.10 -8.10
N THR A 161 -22.05 1.37 -7.71
CA THR A 161 -22.02 2.52 -8.61
C THR A 161 -20.92 3.49 -8.21
N TRP A 162 -20.34 4.14 -9.22
CA TRP A 162 -19.25 5.09 -9.06
C TRP A 162 -19.57 6.38 -9.82
N ASN A 163 -19.34 7.51 -9.17
CA ASN A 163 -19.61 8.83 -9.73
C ASN A 163 -18.32 9.62 -9.82
N LEU A 164 -18.06 10.27 -10.96
CA LEU A 164 -16.99 11.25 -11.09
C LEU A 164 -17.35 12.48 -10.24
N VAL A 165 -16.53 12.79 -9.24
CA VAL A 165 -16.75 13.91 -8.33
C VAL A 165 -15.99 15.15 -8.78
N GLY A 166 -14.76 14.97 -9.27
CA GLY A 166 -13.95 16.09 -9.72
C GLY A 166 -12.51 15.73 -10.05
N SER A 167 -11.66 16.73 -10.01
CA SER A 167 -10.22 16.65 -10.25
C SER A 167 -9.51 17.73 -9.45
N ALA A 168 -8.35 17.45 -8.89
CA ALA A 168 -7.54 18.49 -8.27
C ALA A 168 -6.97 19.43 -9.35
N PRO A 169 -6.76 20.72 -9.03
CA PRO A 169 -6.47 21.76 -10.01
C PRO A 169 -5.03 21.74 -10.57
N SER A 170 -4.16 20.87 -10.04
CA SER A 170 -2.80 20.72 -10.57
C SER A 170 -2.81 19.92 -11.88
N GLU A 171 -2.14 20.48 -12.89
CA GLU A 171 -1.86 19.79 -14.15
C GLU A 171 -0.57 18.97 -14.10
N ARG A 172 0.20 19.03 -13.00
CA ARG A 172 1.46 18.27 -12.85
C ARG A 172 1.18 16.77 -12.69
N ILE A 173 2.23 15.96 -12.83
CA ILE A 173 2.15 14.50 -12.63
C ILE A 173 1.67 14.17 -11.21
N VAL A 174 0.59 13.40 -11.11
CA VAL A 174 0.07 12.83 -9.86
C VAL A 174 1.10 11.86 -9.29
N GLN A 175 1.59 12.12 -8.08
CA GLN A 175 2.49 11.19 -7.40
C GLN A 175 1.69 10.16 -6.61
N SER A 176 0.70 10.60 -5.83
CA SER A 176 -0.22 9.72 -5.12
C SER A 176 -1.46 10.48 -4.63
N GLY A 177 -2.42 9.74 -4.08
CA GLY A 177 -3.57 10.30 -3.39
C GLY A 177 -4.27 9.28 -2.49
N THR A 178 -5.01 9.79 -1.51
CA THR A 178 -5.65 8.98 -0.47
C THR A 178 -6.85 9.72 0.13
N PHE A 179 -7.79 8.99 0.71
CA PHE A 179 -8.92 9.53 1.47
C PHE A 179 -9.00 8.85 2.82
N VAL A 180 -9.23 9.63 3.88
CA VAL A 180 -9.44 9.13 5.26
C VAL A 180 -10.92 9.03 5.62
N SER A 181 -11.77 9.75 4.90
CA SER A 181 -13.23 9.66 4.96
C SER A 181 -13.83 9.92 3.58
N MET A 182 -15.15 9.88 3.48
CA MET A 182 -15.86 10.27 2.25
C MET A 182 -15.53 11.70 1.81
N ASP A 183 -15.34 12.61 2.76
CA ASP A 183 -15.19 14.04 2.46
C ASP A 183 -13.73 14.49 2.45
N LEU A 184 -12.88 13.85 3.26
CA LEU A 184 -11.49 14.28 3.48
C LEU A 184 -10.50 13.40 2.74
N GLY A 185 -9.74 14.03 1.85
CA GLY A 185 -8.68 13.39 1.09
C GLY A 185 -7.54 14.32 0.73
N PHE A 186 -6.45 13.71 0.26
CA PHE A 186 -5.19 14.37 -0.02
C PHE A 186 -4.60 13.86 -1.33
N MET A 187 -3.92 14.75 -2.06
CA MET A 187 -3.20 14.40 -3.29
C MET A 187 -1.86 15.13 -3.35
N SER A 188 -0.87 14.46 -3.94
CA SER A 188 0.48 15.00 -4.16
C SER A 188 0.82 14.97 -5.65
N PHE A 189 1.45 16.04 -6.15
CA PHE A 189 1.75 16.24 -7.56
C PHE A 189 3.17 16.76 -7.76
N GLY A 190 3.93 16.14 -8.66
CA GLY A 190 5.30 16.53 -8.91
C GLY A 190 5.95 15.66 -9.97
N SER A 191 6.97 16.20 -10.63
CA SER A 191 7.88 15.41 -11.46
C SER A 191 9.26 16.05 -11.50
N THR A 192 9.31 17.39 -11.49
CA THR A 192 10.51 18.21 -11.39
C THR A 192 10.23 19.44 -10.53
N GLY A 193 11.18 19.83 -9.67
CA GLY A 193 10.98 20.91 -8.70
C GLY A 193 10.05 20.50 -7.53
N PRO A 194 9.59 21.48 -6.72
CA PRO A 194 8.83 21.20 -5.51
C PRO A 194 7.53 20.43 -5.78
N THR A 195 7.17 19.52 -4.88
CA THR A 195 5.86 18.86 -4.91
C THR A 195 4.76 19.85 -4.53
N GLU A 196 3.63 19.74 -5.21
CA GLU A 196 2.39 20.40 -4.82
C GLU A 196 1.48 19.43 -4.08
N TYR A 197 0.87 19.92 -3.02
CA TYR A 197 0.00 19.15 -2.14
C TYR A 197 -1.39 19.80 -2.12
N TYR A 198 -2.42 18.97 -2.13
CA TYR A 198 -3.81 19.43 -2.09
C TYR A 198 -4.60 18.61 -1.09
N ARG A 199 -5.57 19.27 -0.44
CA ARG A 199 -6.54 18.70 0.49
C ARG A 199 -7.95 19.01 -0.01
N THR A 200 -8.86 18.06 0.13
CA THR A 200 -10.30 18.26 -0.06
C THR A 200 -11.04 18.01 1.25
N THR A 201 -12.17 18.67 1.43
CA THR A 201 -13.12 18.43 2.54
C THR A 201 -14.55 18.20 2.03
N ASP A 202 -14.69 17.94 0.73
CA ASP A 202 -15.97 17.72 0.04
C ASP A 202 -15.90 16.60 -1.01
N GLY A 203 -15.09 15.58 -0.73
CA GLY A 203 -15.02 14.35 -1.52
C GLY A 203 -14.24 14.49 -2.83
N GLY A 204 -13.48 15.57 -2.98
CA GLY A 204 -12.70 15.87 -4.18
C GLY A 204 -13.42 16.76 -5.18
N SER A 205 -14.55 17.36 -4.80
CA SER A 205 -15.27 18.33 -5.63
C SER A 205 -14.49 19.65 -5.72
N ASN A 206 -13.88 20.06 -4.62
CA ASN A 206 -12.97 21.19 -4.51
C ASN A 206 -11.71 20.79 -3.73
N TRP A 207 -10.62 21.49 -4.04
CA TRP A 207 -9.32 21.21 -3.46
C TRP A 207 -8.63 22.51 -3.08
N ASP A 208 -8.18 22.59 -1.83
CA ASP A 208 -7.34 23.66 -1.33
C ASP A 208 -5.88 23.22 -1.38
N LYS A 209 -4.99 24.17 -1.68
CA LYS A 209 -3.55 23.90 -1.60
C LYS A 209 -3.17 23.67 -0.14
N LEU A 210 -2.47 22.57 0.11
CA LEU A 210 -1.92 22.23 1.40
C LEU A 210 -0.42 22.57 1.42
N GLU A 211 0.05 23.19 2.49
CA GLU A 211 1.47 23.41 2.71
C GLU A 211 1.98 22.34 3.69
N VAL A 212 2.97 21.56 3.27
CA VAL A 212 3.62 20.54 4.12
C VAL A 212 5.03 21.02 4.43
N VAL A 213 5.32 21.23 5.71
CA VAL A 213 6.62 21.71 6.18
C VAL A 213 7.33 20.57 6.88
N LEU A 214 8.44 20.12 6.28
CA LEU A 214 9.30 19.09 6.85
C LEU A 214 10.65 19.68 7.31
N PRO A 215 11.23 19.18 8.41
CA PRO A 215 12.53 19.63 8.89
C PRO A 215 13.68 19.20 7.97
N GLY A 216 14.71 20.04 7.87
CA GLY A 216 16.03 19.69 7.33
C GLY A 216 16.03 19.03 5.97
N ILE A 217 16.71 17.89 5.88
CA ILE A 217 16.80 17.07 4.67
C ILE A 217 15.46 16.43 4.31
N TYR A 218 14.54 16.27 5.26
CA TYR A 218 13.32 15.50 5.06
C TYR A 218 12.37 16.14 4.05
N LYS A 219 12.43 17.47 3.88
CA LYS A 219 11.68 18.19 2.84
C LYS A 219 12.05 17.78 1.41
N ASP A 220 13.28 17.34 1.20
CA ASP A 220 13.80 16.91 -0.10
C ASP A 220 13.73 15.39 -0.26
N VAL A 221 13.61 14.66 0.85
CA VAL A 221 13.48 13.20 0.90
C VAL A 221 12.02 12.78 0.75
N PHE A 222 11.13 13.22 1.64
CA PHE A 222 9.75 12.74 1.70
C PHE A 222 8.81 13.71 0.98
N THR A 223 8.38 13.30 -0.21
CA THR A 223 7.71 14.17 -1.17
C THR A 223 6.35 13.65 -1.64
N VAL A 224 5.90 12.49 -1.16
CA VAL A 224 4.68 11.83 -1.67
C VAL A 224 3.77 11.45 -0.52
N MET A 225 2.52 11.93 -0.53
CA MET A 225 1.49 11.51 0.43
C MET A 225 0.96 10.12 0.07
N GLU A 226 1.54 9.07 0.63
CA GLU A 226 1.25 7.69 0.20
C GLU A 226 -0.03 7.13 0.82
N SER A 227 -0.27 7.40 2.10
CA SER A 227 -1.46 6.98 2.82
C SER A 227 -1.76 7.95 3.95
N ALA A 228 -3.03 8.00 4.32
CA ALA A 228 -3.48 8.65 5.53
C ALA A 228 -4.59 7.80 6.15
N GLU A 229 -4.69 7.81 7.47
CA GLU A 229 -5.74 7.12 8.22
C GLU A 229 -6.04 7.87 9.52
N PHE A 230 -7.22 7.64 10.09
CA PHE A 230 -7.52 8.11 11.44
C PHE A 230 -6.86 7.20 12.48
N ASP A 231 -6.19 7.80 13.46
CA ASP A 231 -5.72 7.17 14.69
C ASP A 231 -6.35 7.91 15.88
N GLY A 232 -7.49 7.38 16.35
CA GLY A 232 -8.36 8.12 17.27
C GLY A 232 -8.95 9.36 16.59
N ASP A 233 -8.70 10.53 17.18
CA ASP A 233 -9.16 11.83 16.67
C ASP A 233 -8.12 12.51 15.74
N GLU A 234 -6.94 11.90 15.59
CA GLU A 234 -5.83 12.43 14.77
C GLU A 234 -5.79 11.77 13.39
N ILE A 235 -5.19 12.45 12.43
CA ILE A 235 -4.86 11.88 11.12
C ILE A 235 -3.37 11.56 11.09
N VAL A 236 -3.04 10.30 10.84
CA VAL A 236 -1.67 9.84 10.62
C VAL A 236 -1.44 9.74 9.13
N MET A 237 -0.45 10.47 8.62
CA MET A 237 -0.06 10.48 7.22
C MET A 237 1.32 9.87 7.05
N GLN A 238 1.45 8.93 6.11
CA GLN A 238 2.73 8.38 5.69
C GLN A 238 3.22 9.09 4.44
N MET A 239 4.37 9.73 4.54
CA MET A 239 5.03 10.40 3.43
C MET A 239 6.16 9.53 2.89
N GLY A 240 6.03 9.10 1.64
CA GLY A 240 7.04 8.37 0.89
C GLY A 240 8.02 9.28 0.17
N GLN A 241 9.05 8.67 -0.40
CA GLN A 241 10.17 9.40 -1.01
C GLN A 241 9.98 9.71 -2.50
N GLY A 242 8.98 9.10 -3.13
CA GLY A 242 8.76 9.16 -4.57
C GLY A 242 9.72 8.26 -5.36
N THR A 243 9.58 8.27 -6.69
CA THR A 243 10.20 7.26 -7.57
C THR A 243 11.73 7.22 -7.54
N ASN A 244 12.38 8.32 -7.17
CA ASN A 244 13.85 8.43 -7.16
C ASN A 244 14.43 8.56 -5.74
N GLY A 245 13.62 8.34 -4.71
CA GLY A 245 14.09 8.40 -3.33
C GLY A 245 15.00 7.21 -2.99
N ASP A 246 16.15 7.50 -2.39
CA ASP A 246 17.16 6.51 -2.00
C ASP A 246 17.57 6.62 -0.52
N TYR A 247 16.85 7.41 0.27
CA TYR A 247 17.09 7.52 1.71
C TYR A 247 16.84 6.16 2.38
N TYR A 248 17.91 5.58 2.96
CA TYR A 248 17.95 4.18 3.39
C TYR A 248 17.43 3.19 2.33
N GLY A 249 17.83 3.39 1.07
CA GLY A 249 17.46 2.52 -0.04
C GLY A 249 16.00 2.66 -0.50
N GLY A 250 15.29 3.71 -0.08
CA GLY A 250 13.89 3.93 -0.42
C GLY A 250 12.90 3.26 0.54
N ASN A 251 13.39 2.58 1.58
CA ASN A 251 12.54 1.75 2.45
C ASN A 251 11.95 2.52 3.63
N VAL A 252 12.45 3.71 3.94
CA VAL A 252 11.97 4.53 5.07
C VAL A 252 10.90 5.52 4.59
N LYS A 253 9.91 5.80 5.45
CA LYS A 253 8.88 6.83 5.24
C LYS A 253 8.86 7.82 6.41
N ALA A 254 8.29 9.00 6.23
CA ALA A 254 7.99 9.90 7.33
C ALA A 254 6.57 9.68 7.87
N ARG A 255 6.43 9.69 9.19
CA ARG A 255 5.14 9.72 9.90
C ARG A 255 4.81 11.17 10.25
N LEU A 256 3.69 11.64 9.74
CA LEU A 256 3.14 12.96 10.03
C LEU A 256 1.82 12.79 10.78
N VAL A 257 1.50 13.73 11.68
CA VAL A 257 0.25 13.76 12.46
C VAL A 257 -0.43 15.11 12.29
N SER A 258 -1.74 15.10 12.16
CA SER A 258 -2.61 16.27 12.19
C SER A 258 -3.70 16.10 13.24
N ASP A 259 -3.92 17.11 14.06
CA ASP A 259 -5.01 17.24 15.03
C ASP A 259 -6.08 18.27 14.59
N ASP A 260 -5.93 18.83 13.38
CA ASP A 260 -6.74 19.92 12.83
C ASP A 260 -7.45 19.52 11.51
N ASN A 261 -7.81 18.23 11.40
CA ASN A 261 -8.51 17.67 10.24
C ASN A 261 -7.71 17.81 8.93
N GLY A 262 -6.38 17.75 9.02
CA GLY A 262 -5.45 17.81 7.89
C GLY A 262 -5.15 19.22 7.38
N GLU A 263 -5.49 20.28 8.13
CA GLU A 263 -5.11 21.64 7.75
C GLU A 263 -3.60 21.87 7.89
N SER A 264 -2.97 21.21 8.86
CA SER A 264 -1.52 21.17 9.04
C SER A 264 -1.04 19.81 9.54
N PHE A 265 0.25 19.52 9.36
CA PHE A 265 0.86 18.28 9.80
C PHE A 265 2.20 18.53 10.50
N GLU A 266 2.43 17.85 11.61
CA GLU A 266 3.74 17.75 12.27
C GLU A 266 4.39 16.40 11.93
N MET A 267 5.66 16.40 11.53
CA MET A 267 6.45 15.17 11.46
C MET A 267 6.74 14.65 12.87
N THR A 268 6.29 13.44 13.17
CA THR A 268 6.40 12.81 14.49
C THR A 268 7.37 11.64 14.52
N GLY A 269 7.80 11.14 13.36
CA GLY A 269 8.78 10.06 13.31
C GLY A 269 9.11 9.59 11.90
N LEU A 270 9.92 8.54 11.86
CA LEU A 270 10.20 7.74 10.67
C LEU A 270 9.56 6.36 10.82
N ILE A 271 9.14 5.78 9.70
CA ILE A 271 8.61 4.43 9.59
C ILE A 271 9.64 3.61 8.83
N ASP A 272 10.14 2.57 9.48
CA ASP A 272 11.20 1.69 8.97
C ASP A 272 10.67 0.24 8.92
N PRO A 273 9.92 -0.13 7.87
CA PRO A 273 9.29 -1.44 7.74
C PRO A 273 10.30 -2.58 7.57
N ASP A 274 11.46 -2.30 6.99
CA ASP A 274 12.49 -3.29 6.64
C ASP A 274 13.64 -3.34 7.66
N ASP A 275 13.53 -2.60 8.76
CA ASP A 275 14.51 -2.55 9.85
C ASP A 275 15.92 -2.17 9.36
N VAL A 276 15.98 -1.20 8.43
CA VAL A 276 17.24 -0.75 7.81
C VAL A 276 17.96 0.34 8.62
N MET A 277 17.30 0.93 9.62
CA MET A 277 17.87 1.91 10.54
C MET A 277 18.32 1.27 11.85
N THR A 278 19.42 1.76 12.42
CA THR A 278 19.82 1.43 13.79
C THR A 278 18.90 2.07 14.83
N ASP A 279 18.86 1.52 16.04
CA ASP A 279 18.07 2.08 17.16
C ASP A 279 18.48 3.53 17.47
N GLU A 280 19.77 3.85 17.37
CA GLU A 280 20.30 5.21 17.56
C GLU A 280 19.77 6.18 16.50
N GLU A 281 19.71 5.77 15.23
CA GLU A 281 19.17 6.60 14.15
C GLU A 281 17.65 6.79 14.29
N LYS A 282 16.93 5.78 14.80
CA LYS A 282 15.49 5.88 15.07
C LYS A 282 15.21 6.82 16.24
N GLU A 283 16.03 6.81 17.30
CA GLU A 283 15.87 7.71 18.46
C GLU A 283 16.26 9.15 18.10
N ASN A 284 17.32 9.33 17.31
CA ASN A 284 17.90 10.63 16.98
C ASN A 284 17.47 11.17 15.61
N TRP A 285 16.35 10.69 15.06
CA TRP A 285 15.88 11.13 13.73
C TRP A 285 15.70 12.67 13.63
N ARG A 286 15.34 13.33 14.74
CA ARG A 286 15.22 14.80 14.80
C ARG A 286 16.58 15.52 14.75
N GLU A 287 17.69 14.87 15.13
CA GLU A 287 19.02 15.49 15.13
C GLU A 287 19.68 15.45 13.74
N ASN A 288 19.25 14.52 12.89
CA ASN A 288 19.64 14.46 11.47
C ASN A 288 19.15 15.68 10.66
N ASP A 289 18.33 16.56 11.25
CA ASP A 289 17.95 17.89 10.76
C ASP A 289 19.17 18.85 10.67
N SER A 290 20.23 18.61 11.45
CA SER A 290 21.32 19.57 11.64
C SER A 290 22.53 19.43 10.70
N TYR A 291 22.58 18.40 9.84
CA TYR A 291 23.79 18.06 9.08
C TYR A 291 23.85 18.57 7.63
N TYR A 292 22.85 19.34 7.15
CA TYR A 292 22.86 19.89 5.78
C TYR A 292 22.27 21.29 5.66
#